data_AF-A0AAW0XZG4-F1
#
_entry.id   AF-A0AAW0XZG4-F1
#
_cell.length_a   1.000
_cell.length_b   1.000
_cell.length_c   1.000
_cell.angle_alpha   90.00
_cell.angle_beta   90.00
_cell.angle_gamma   90.00
#
_symmetry.space_group_name_H-M   'P 1'
#
loop_
_entity.id
_entity.type
_entity.pdbx_description
1 polymer ?
#
loop_
_entity_poly.entity_id
_entity_poly.type
_entity_poly.pdbx_seq_one_letter_code
_entity_poly.pdbx_strand_id
1 'polypeptide(L)'
;VAYPFLHEVPFITLSTSGMEPRQSAVLGNVLNPAYVPNFLEDYPRPMSLWHRFHNALVHIGFALYWRKWTIVPLIQKEISAQFPELPLLLDLERNVSLSLLNSHFSMNTPLPLLPSQVEVGAMHCRPANP
;
A
#
# COMPACT_ATOMS: atom_id res chain seq x y z
N VAL A 1 6.38 -3.20 5.96
CA VAL A 1 5.93 -1.97 6.65
C VAL A 1 6.45 -2.05 8.07
N ALA A 2 7.18 -1.04 8.53
CA ALA A 2 7.56 -0.92 9.94
C ALA A 2 6.55 0.00 10.62
N TYR A 3 5.97 -0.45 11.74
CA TYR A 3 4.98 0.33 12.48
C TYR A 3 5.66 1.05 13.64
N PRO A 4 5.28 2.31 13.93
CA PRO A 4 5.77 2.99 15.11
C PRO A 4 5.26 2.28 16.37
N PHE A 5 6.13 2.16 17.37
CA PHE A 5 5.75 1.66 18.70
C PHE A 5 5.01 2.73 19.53
N LEU A 6 4.99 3.98 19.07
CA LEU A 6 4.30 5.09 19.70
C LEU A 6 2.90 5.25 19.08
N HIS A 7 1.87 5.07 19.91
CA HIS A 7 0.47 5.32 19.57
C HIS A 7 0.13 6.81 19.78
N GLU A 8 -0.91 7.32 19.09
CA GLU A 8 -1.42 8.71 19.19
C GLU A 8 -0.46 9.85 18.77
N VAL A 9 0.63 9.53 18.07
CA VAL A 9 1.54 10.54 17.48
C VAL A 9 1.53 10.44 15.96
N PRO A 10 1.71 11.56 15.24
CA PRO A 10 1.83 11.51 13.78
C PRO A 10 3.08 10.73 13.40
N PHE A 11 2.95 9.84 12.43
CA PHE A 11 4.06 9.04 11.93
C PHE A 11 4.00 8.89 10.41
N ILE A 12 5.18 8.63 9.87
CA ILE A 12 5.41 8.48 8.44
C ILE A 12 5.74 7.01 8.16
N THR A 13 5.12 6.44 7.14
CA THR A 13 5.49 5.10 6.64
C THR A 13 6.34 5.21 5.40
N LEU A 14 7.29 4.29 5.27
CA LEU A 14 8.11 4.12 4.09
C LEU A 14 7.69 2.84 3.39
N SER A 15 7.20 2.96 2.15
CA SER A 15 6.99 1.83 1.25
C SER A 15 8.22 1.66 0.36
N THR A 16 8.87 0.50 0.48
CA THR A 16 10.03 0.13 -0.34
C THR A 16 9.63 -0.21 -1.78
N SER A 17 8.37 -0.57 -2.00
CA SER A 17 7.74 -0.71 -3.31
C SER A 17 6.98 0.56 -3.69
N GLY A 18 6.53 0.62 -4.94
CA GLY A 18 5.54 1.62 -5.36
C GLY A 18 4.18 1.45 -4.65
N MET A 19 3.23 2.30 -5.03
CA MET A 19 1.89 2.28 -4.46
C MET A 19 1.20 0.93 -4.67
N GLU A 20 0.65 0.39 -3.58
CA GLU A 20 -0.20 -0.80 -3.63
C GLU A 20 -1.67 -0.44 -3.36
N PRO A 21 -2.63 -0.89 -4.20
CA PRO A 21 -4.03 -0.47 -4.11
C PRO A 21 -4.71 -0.76 -2.77
N ARG A 22 -4.43 -1.90 -2.13
CA ARG A 22 -4.97 -2.22 -0.78
C ARG A 22 -4.40 -1.28 0.28
N GLN A 23 -3.11 -0.95 0.25
CA GLN A 23 -2.51 0.03 1.17
C GLN A 23 -3.20 1.38 1.03
N SER A 24 -3.41 1.83 -0.21
CA SER A 24 -4.14 3.06 -0.49
C SER A 24 -5.58 3.01 0.04
N ALA A 25 -6.27 1.87 -0.12
CA ALA A 25 -7.63 1.68 0.35
C ALA A 25 -7.75 1.74 1.89
N VAL A 26 -6.74 1.30 2.64
CA VAL A 26 -6.73 1.43 4.10
C VAL A 26 -6.70 2.91 4.53
N LEU A 27 -6.02 3.76 3.75
CA LEU A 27 -5.96 5.21 3.94
C LEU A 27 -7.17 5.96 3.37
N GLY A 28 -8.20 5.23 2.90
CA GLY A 28 -9.43 5.80 2.37
C GLY A 28 -9.42 6.10 0.87
N ASN A 29 -8.35 5.77 0.15
CA ASN A 29 -8.26 5.96 -1.30
C ASN A 29 -8.38 4.63 -2.05
N VAL A 30 -9.62 4.28 -2.40
CA VAL A 30 -9.94 3.07 -3.16
C VAL A 30 -9.70 3.31 -4.65
N LEU A 31 -8.58 2.77 -5.14
CA LEU A 31 -8.19 2.86 -6.54
C LEU A 31 -9.09 1.99 -7.42
N ASN A 32 -9.44 2.48 -8.61
CA ASN A 32 -10.33 1.79 -9.53
C ASN A 32 -9.59 0.71 -10.34
N PRO A 33 -9.95 -0.58 -10.21
CA PRO A 33 -9.27 -1.67 -10.91
C PRO A 33 -9.48 -1.67 -12.44
N ALA A 34 -10.34 -0.81 -12.98
CA ALA A 34 -10.51 -0.68 -14.43
C ALA A 34 -9.30 -0.02 -15.12
N TYR A 35 -8.46 0.69 -14.38
CA TYR A 35 -7.25 1.33 -14.91
C TYR A 35 -6.02 1.20 -14.00
N VAL A 36 -6.19 0.91 -12.71
CA VAL A 36 -5.08 0.62 -11.80
C VAL A 36 -4.83 -0.89 -11.78
N PRO A 37 -3.66 -1.38 -12.27
CA PRO A 37 -3.32 -2.79 -12.18
C PRO A 37 -3.04 -3.19 -10.74
N ASN A 38 -3.30 -4.46 -10.41
CA ASN A 38 -2.90 -5.02 -9.13
C ASN A 38 -1.37 -5.13 -9.10
N PHE A 39 -0.78 -5.05 -7.91
CA PHE A 39 0.67 -5.18 -7.74
C PHE A 39 1.21 -6.56 -8.18
N LEU A 40 0.37 -7.59 -8.22
CA LEU A 40 0.77 -8.96 -8.58
C LEU A 40 0.91 -9.21 -10.08
N GLU A 41 0.28 -8.38 -10.93
CA GLU A 41 0.16 -8.66 -12.37
C GLU A 41 0.28 -7.40 -13.21
N ASP A 42 1.02 -7.51 -14.32
CA ASP A 42 1.09 -6.47 -15.34
C ASP A 42 0.11 -6.73 -16.48
N TYR A 43 -0.55 -5.67 -16.93
CA TYR A 43 -1.50 -5.71 -18.03
C TYR A 43 -1.07 -4.80 -19.19
N PRO A 44 -1.40 -5.17 -20.44
CA PRO A 44 -1.25 -4.27 -21.58
C PRO A 44 -2.07 -3.00 -21.40
N ARG A 45 -1.56 -1.88 -21.93
CA ARG A 45 -2.23 -0.57 -21.88
C ARG A 45 -2.65 -0.16 -23.29
N PRO A 46 -3.94 0.06 -23.55
CA PRO A 46 -5.07 0.01 -22.61
C PRO A 46 -5.50 -1.42 -22.24
N MET A 47 -6.02 -1.59 -21.01
CA MET A 47 -6.57 -2.88 -20.57
C MET A 47 -7.87 -3.21 -21.32
N SER A 48 -7.98 -4.45 -21.80
CA SER A 48 -9.22 -5.02 -22.35
C SER A 48 -10.28 -5.23 -21.27
N LEU A 49 -11.54 -5.43 -21.66
CA LEU A 49 -12.61 -5.71 -20.70
C LEU A 49 -12.33 -6.96 -19.85
N TRP A 50 -11.74 -8.00 -20.46
CA TRP A 50 -11.33 -9.22 -19.76
C TRP A 50 -10.22 -8.95 -18.74
N HIS A 51 -9.20 -8.17 -19.12
CA HIS A 51 -8.12 -7.78 -18.21
C HIS A 51 -8.65 -6.98 -17.02
N ARG A 52 -9.58 -6.05 -17.24
CA ARG A 52 -10.21 -5.27 -16.16
C ARG A 52 -11.01 -6.16 -15.21
N PHE A 53 -11.76 -7.12 -15.75
CA PHE A 53 -12.53 -8.06 -14.95
C PHE A 53 -11.62 -8.95 -14.10
N HIS A 54 -10.58 -9.54 -14.71
CA HIS A 54 -9.59 -10.34 -14.00
C HIS A 54 -8.87 -9.52 -12.92
N ASN A 55 -8.40 -8.32 -13.27
CA ASN A 55 -7.73 -7.43 -12.34
C ASN A 55 -8.61 -7.04 -11.15
N ALA A 56 -9.91 -6.84 -11.36
CA ALA A 56 -10.87 -6.56 -10.30
C ALA A 56 -11.06 -7.76 -9.35
N LEU A 57 -11.12 -8.99 -9.89
CA LEU A 57 -11.18 -10.20 -9.10
C LEU A 57 -9.91 -10.38 -8.25
N VAL A 58 -8.73 -10.17 -8.85
CA VAL A 58 -7.45 -10.23 -8.13
C VAL A 58 -7.38 -9.15 -7.05
N HIS A 59 -7.80 -7.91 -7.36
CA HIS A 59 -7.84 -6.81 -6.38
C HIS A 59 -8.63 -7.18 -5.12
N ILE A 60 -9.86 -7.66 -5.30
CA ILE A 60 -10.76 -7.97 -4.18
C ILE A 60 -10.28 -9.25 -3.47
N GLY A 61 -9.99 -10.31 -4.23
CA GLY A 61 -9.58 -11.60 -3.71
C GLY A 61 -8.29 -11.50 -2.89
N PHE A 62 -7.29 -10.80 -3.42
CA PHE A 62 -6.03 -10.59 -2.72
C PHE A 62 -6.21 -9.76 -1.44
N ALA A 63 -7.00 -8.67 -1.50
CA ALA A 63 -7.27 -7.85 -0.32
C ALA A 63 -7.99 -8.63 0.79
N LEU A 64 -8.98 -9.45 0.44
CA LEU A 64 -9.70 -10.31 1.38
C LEU A 64 -8.78 -11.38 1.97
N TYR A 65 -8.01 -12.07 1.12
CA TYR A 65 -7.08 -13.11 1.54
C TYR A 65 -6.02 -12.57 2.51
N TRP A 66 -5.41 -11.43 2.16
CA TRP A 66 -4.44 -10.72 3.00
C TRP A 66 -5.01 -10.33 4.37
N ARG A 67 -6.23 -9.77 4.37
CA ARG A 67 -6.86 -9.22 5.58
C ARG A 67 -7.43 -10.30 6.50
N LYS A 68 -7.93 -11.41 5.97
CA LYS A 68 -8.67 -12.42 6.75
C LYS A 68 -7.88 -13.67 7.07
N TRP A 69 -6.95 -14.09 6.21
CA TRP A 69 -6.40 -15.45 6.31
C TRP A 69 -4.87 -15.53 6.35
N THR A 70 -4.15 -14.47 6.00
CA THR A 70 -2.67 -14.51 5.99
C THR A 70 -2.04 -13.48 6.90
N ILE A 71 -1.77 -12.29 6.40
CA ILE A 71 -0.78 -11.39 7.00
C ILE A 71 -1.35 -10.63 8.20
N VAL A 72 -2.55 -10.04 8.07
CA VAL A 72 -3.12 -9.23 9.17
C VAL A 72 -3.34 -10.05 10.45
N PRO A 73 -3.94 -11.25 10.42
CA PRO A 73 -4.11 -12.05 11.64
C PRO A 73 -2.78 -12.47 12.27
N LEU A 74 -1.78 -12.82 11.45
CA LEU A 74 -0.47 -13.24 11.93
C LEU A 74 0.27 -12.10 12.62
N ILE A 75 0.33 -10.92 11.97
CA ILE A 75 0.97 -9.73 12.55
C ILE A 75 0.21 -9.27 13.80
N GLN A 76 -1.13 -9.26 13.76
CA GLN A 76 -1.93 -8.88 14.93
C GLN A 76 -1.63 -9.78 16.13
N LYS A 77 -1.49 -11.09 15.92
CA LYS A 77 -1.15 -12.03 16.99
C LYS A 77 0.19 -11.70 17.63
N GLU A 78 1.22 -11.44 16.82
CA GLU A 78 2.55 -11.10 17.33
C GLU A 78 2.59 -9.74 18.02
N ILE A 79 1.93 -8.72 17.46
CA ILE A 79 1.84 -7.38 18.07
C ILE A 79 1.11 -7.48 19.40
N SER A 80 -0.04 -8.16 19.49
CA SER A 80 -0.78 -8.29 20.74
C SER A 80 -0.03 -9.09 21.80
N ALA A 81 0.84 -10.02 21.40
CA ALA A 81 1.66 -10.80 22.33
C ALA A 81 2.81 -9.99 22.93
N GLN A 82 3.43 -9.10 22.14
CA GLN A 82 4.60 -8.32 22.58
C GLN A 82 4.22 -6.93 23.13
N PHE A 83 3.14 -6.34 22.60
CA PHE A 83 2.68 -4.98 22.86
C PHE A 83 1.16 -4.96 23.09
N PRO A 84 0.68 -5.46 24.24
CA PRO A 84 -0.76 -5.60 24.50
C PRO A 84 -1.50 -4.25 24.63
N GLU A 85 -0.77 -3.16 24.84
CA GLU A 85 -1.34 -1.81 24.97
C GLU A 85 -1.61 -1.13 23.61
N LEU A 86 -1.06 -1.66 22.51
CA LEU A 86 -1.31 -1.11 21.18
C LEU A 86 -2.72 -1.49 20.69
N PRO A 87 -3.40 -0.60 19.93
CA PRO A 87 -4.67 -0.93 19.31
C PRO A 87 -4.50 -1.98 18.20
N LEU A 88 -5.62 -2.35 17.57
CA LEU A 88 -5.60 -3.25 16.43
C LEU A 88 -4.74 -2.70 15.29
N LEU A 89 -4.06 -3.60 14.58
CA LEU A 89 -3.17 -3.27 13.45
C LEU A 89 -3.86 -2.40 12.39
N LEU A 90 -5.14 -2.67 12.11
CA LEU A 90 -5.89 -1.88 11.14
C LEU A 90 -6.14 -0.44 11.60
N ASP A 91 -6.26 -0.21 12.90
CA ASP A 91 -6.44 1.14 13.45
C ASP A 91 -5.10 1.90 13.44
N LEU A 92 -3.99 1.20 13.68
CA LEU A 92 -2.65 1.75 13.44
C LEU A 92 -2.45 2.14 11.98
N GLU A 93 -2.76 1.24 11.03
CA GLU A 93 -2.59 1.51 9.59
C GLU A 93 -3.44 2.69 9.11
N ARG A 94 -4.62 2.91 9.70
CA ARG A 94 -5.48 4.05 9.37
C ARG A 94 -4.96 5.40 9.88
N ASN A 95 -4.15 5.38 10.94
CA ASN A 95 -3.59 6.58 11.58
C ASN A 95 -2.28 7.06 10.96
N VAL A 96 -1.86 6.50 9.82
CA VAL A 96 -0.68 6.96 9.07
C VAL A 96 -0.90 8.39 8.59
N SER A 97 -0.01 9.30 8.97
CA SER A 97 -0.11 10.73 8.59
C SER A 97 0.44 11.00 7.19
N LEU A 98 1.47 10.25 6.78
CA LEU A 98 2.13 10.37 5.49
C LEU A 98 2.75 9.02 5.09
N SER A 99 2.63 8.65 3.82
CA SER A 99 3.24 7.48 3.23
C SER A 99 4.17 7.92 2.10
N LEU A 100 5.47 7.64 2.26
CA LEU A 100 6.46 7.85 1.23
C LEU A 100 6.63 6.56 0.42
N LEU A 101 6.45 6.68 -0.89
CA LEU A 101 6.40 5.55 -1.80
C LEU A 101 7.66 5.55 -2.65
N ASN A 102 8.38 4.43 -2.71
CA ASN A 102 9.53 4.29 -3.59
C ASN A 102 9.08 4.07 -5.05
N SER A 103 8.43 5.08 -5.62
CA SER A 103 7.96 5.14 -7.00
C SER A 103 8.13 6.54 -7.56
N HIS A 104 7.92 6.68 -8.87
CA HIS A 104 7.90 7.96 -9.54
C HIS A 104 6.92 7.92 -10.72
N PHE A 105 6.07 8.92 -10.83
CA PHE A 105 5.06 9.05 -11.90
C PHE A 105 5.62 8.95 -13.33
N SER A 106 6.91 9.25 -13.54
CA SER A 106 7.53 9.11 -14.87
C SER A 106 7.86 7.67 -15.26
N MET A 107 7.96 6.78 -14.28
CA MET A 107 8.31 5.37 -14.49
C MET A 107 7.08 4.46 -14.40
N ASN A 108 6.07 4.88 -13.64
CA ASN A 108 4.88 4.09 -13.36
C ASN A 108 3.63 4.68 -14.03
N THR A 109 2.52 3.94 -13.96
CA THR A 109 1.21 4.51 -14.31
C THR A 109 0.90 5.69 -13.40
N PRO A 110 0.39 6.82 -13.92
CA PRO A 110 -0.13 7.87 -13.07
C PRO A 110 -1.30 7.33 -12.23
N LEU A 111 -1.20 7.49 -10.91
CA LEU A 111 -2.21 7.07 -9.95
C LEU A 111 -2.81 8.30 -9.27
N PRO A 112 -4.12 8.30 -8.97
CA PRO A 112 -4.74 9.38 -8.20
C PRO A 112 -4.39 9.21 -6.72
N LEU A 113 -3.23 9.75 -6.32
CA LEU A 113 -2.73 9.68 -4.95
C LEU A 113 -3.36 10.73 -4.05
N LEU A 114 -3.51 10.41 -2.76
CA LEU A 114 -3.85 11.39 -1.72
C LEU A 114 -2.68 12.35 -1.47
N PRO A 115 -2.92 13.56 -0.93
CA PRO A 115 -1.83 14.44 -0.48
C PRO A 115 -0.90 13.80 0.56
N SER A 116 -1.40 12.82 1.32
CA SER A 116 -0.62 12.02 2.28
C SER A 116 0.15 10.86 1.63
N GLN A 117 0.12 10.71 0.31
CA GLN A 117 0.79 9.65 -0.43
C GLN A 117 1.76 10.27 -1.41
N VAL A 118 3.03 10.34 -1.03
CA VAL A 118 4.06 11.08 -1.77
C VAL A 118 5.02 10.10 -2.41
N GLU A 119 5.17 10.22 -3.73
CA GLU A 119 6.16 9.48 -4.48
C GLU A 119 7.56 10.07 -4.27
N VAL A 120 8.46 9.24 -3.77
CA VAL A 120 9.88 9.54 -3.59
C VAL A 120 10.66 8.44 -4.29
N GLY A 121 10.94 8.67 -5.58
CA GLY A 121 11.67 7.71 -6.38
C GLY A 121 13.12 7.57 -5.94
N ALA A 122 13.66 6.36 -6.05
CA ALA A 122 15.08 6.08 -5.86
C ALA A 122 15.63 6.54 -4.49
N MET A 123 14.83 6.40 -3.42
CA MET A 123 15.25 6.75 -2.03
C MET A 123 16.56 6.09 -1.59
N HIS A 124 16.90 4.96 -2.19
CA HIS A 124 18.12 4.19 -1.91
C HIS A 124 19.32 4.61 -2.77
N CYS A 125 19.11 5.38 -3.82
CA CYS A 125 20.17 5.79 -4.73
C CYS A 125 20.93 7.00 -4.18
N ARG A 126 22.22 7.07 -4.54
CA ARG A 126 23.04 8.27 -4.35
C ARG A 126 22.86 9.21 -5.54
N PRO A 127 23.23 10.50 -5.41
CA PRO A 127 23.32 11.39 -6.56
C PRO A 127 24.11 10.73 -7.69
N ALA A 128 23.63 10.88 -8.92
CA ALA A 128 24.37 10.39 -10.09
C ALA A 128 25.76 11.04 -10.10
N ASN A 129 26.79 10.24 -10.39
CA ASN A 129 28.09 10.80 -10.70
C ASN A 129 27.97 11.57 -12.03
N PRO A 130 28.62 12.75 -12.15
CA PRO A 130 28.59 13.55 -13.37
C PRO A 130 29.11 12.81 -14.60
#